data_AF-A0A2D4YC09-F1
#
_entry.id   AF-A0A2D4YC09-F1
#
_cell.length_a   1.000
_cell.length_b   1.000
_cell.length_c   1.000
_cell.angle_alpha   90.00
_cell.angle_beta   90.00
_cell.angle_gamma   90.00
#
_symmetry.space_group_name_H-M   'P 1'
#
loop_
_entity.id
_entity.type
_entity.pdbx_description
1 polymer ?
#
loop_
_entity_poly.entity_id
_entity_poly.type
_entity_poly.pdbx_seq_one_letter_code
_entity_poly.pdbx_strand_id
1 'polypeptide(L)'
;MLFNSLEFFIFLPIVFTLYWLIGNKRIKQQNLLIAVSSYVFYGWWDWRFLFLILFSSLLDYTIGLKLKSEEKPSKRKALLWVSICVNLGFLGFFKYYNFFVDSLIESFTFFGSELSINTLNIILPVGISFYTFQTLSYTIDVYNRKLEPTKDFLAFMAFVSFFPQLVAGPIERATNLLPQFHVKREFVYKNAVDGLRQALWGLFKKVVIADNCATYANM
;
A
#
# COMPACT_ATOMS: atom_id res chain seq x y z
N MET A 1 8.25 8.82 2.72
CA MET A 1 8.97 9.93 2.04
C MET A 1 8.04 10.58 1.03
N LEU A 2 8.22 11.85 0.69
CA LEU A 2 7.46 12.49 -0.41
C LEU A 2 8.21 12.34 -1.74
N PHE A 3 7.51 12.16 -2.86
CA PHE A 3 8.16 11.93 -4.16
C PHE A 3 8.95 13.13 -4.71
N ASN A 4 8.59 14.34 -4.30
CA ASN A 4 9.27 15.58 -4.67
C ASN A 4 10.33 16.03 -3.64
N SER A 5 10.68 15.18 -2.68
CA SER A 5 11.66 15.52 -1.64
C SER A 5 13.08 15.07 -1.98
N LEU A 6 14.07 15.72 -1.34
CA LEU A 6 15.49 15.42 -1.54
C LEU A 6 15.83 14.00 -1.07
N GLU A 7 15.20 13.53 0.01
CA GLU A 7 15.36 12.16 0.52
C GLU A 7 14.95 11.14 -0.53
N PHE A 8 13.84 11.36 -1.24
CA PHE A 8 13.41 10.47 -2.32
C PHE A 8 14.37 10.50 -3.51
N PHE A 9 14.88 11.68 -3.85
CA PHE A 9 15.85 11.85 -4.94
C PHE A 9 17.18 11.12 -4.68
N ILE A 10 17.58 10.95 -3.40
CA ILE A 10 18.73 10.13 -3.01
C ILE A 10 18.36 8.64 -2.91
N PHE A 11 17.21 8.35 -2.30
CA PHE A 11 16.72 6.99 -2.07
C PHE A 11 16.53 6.21 -3.37
N LEU A 12 15.88 6.80 -4.38
CA LEU A 12 15.53 6.09 -5.61
C LEU A 12 16.76 5.61 -6.41
N PRO A 13 17.79 6.44 -6.69
CA PRO A 13 19.02 5.99 -7.35
C PRO A 13 19.75 4.88 -6.59
N ILE A 14 19.78 4.95 -5.25
CA ILE A 14 20.42 3.91 -4.42
C ILE A 14 19.67 2.59 -4.58
N VAL A 15 18.35 2.59 -4.40
CA VAL A 15 17.51 1.38 -4.53
C VAL A 15 17.61 0.82 -5.94
N PHE A 16 17.55 1.68 -6.97
CA PHE A 16 17.67 1.27 -8.37
C PHE A 16 19.02 0.63 -8.68
N THR A 17 20.12 1.24 -8.21
CA THR A 17 21.47 0.71 -8.41
C THR A 17 21.63 -0.64 -7.72
N LEU A 18 21.25 -0.74 -6.44
CA LEU A 18 21.29 -2.00 -5.70
C LEU A 18 20.44 -3.09 -6.36
N TYR A 19 19.26 -2.74 -6.87
CA TYR A 19 18.35 -3.66 -7.52
C TYR A 19 18.97 -4.35 -8.74
N TRP A 20 19.69 -3.59 -9.56
CA TRP A 20 20.36 -4.12 -10.74
C TRP A 20 21.72 -4.76 -10.42
N LEU A 21 22.41 -4.35 -9.34
CA LEU A 21 23.64 -4.99 -8.87
C LEU A 21 23.43 -6.41 -8.33
N ILE A 22 22.28 -6.68 -7.67
CA ILE A 22 21.91 -8.04 -7.23
C ILE A 22 21.88 -9.02 -8.41
N GLY A 23 21.50 -8.52 -9.59
CA GLY A 23 21.47 -9.26 -10.82
C GLY A 23 20.24 -10.14 -11.01
N ASN A 24 19.98 -10.45 -12.29
CA ASN A 24 18.70 -11.01 -12.75
C ASN A 24 18.48 -12.49 -12.34
N LYS A 25 19.50 -13.17 -11.82
CA LYS A 25 19.40 -14.59 -11.40
C LYS A 25 18.86 -14.75 -9.97
N ARG A 26 18.79 -13.66 -9.18
CA ARG A 26 18.48 -13.71 -7.75
C ARG A 26 17.15 -13.01 -7.42
N ILE A 27 16.05 -13.49 -8.03
CA ILE A 27 14.69 -12.94 -7.90
C ILE A 27 14.28 -12.71 -6.44
N LYS A 28 14.56 -13.68 -5.55
CA LYS A 28 14.25 -13.55 -4.12
C LYS A 28 14.98 -12.39 -3.45
N GLN A 29 16.25 -12.15 -3.80
CA GLN A 29 17.02 -11.02 -3.25
C GLN A 29 16.52 -9.69 -3.80
N GLN A 30 16.10 -9.65 -5.07
CA GLN A 30 15.45 -8.47 -5.65
C GLN A 30 14.10 -8.17 -4.96
N ASN A 31 13.28 -9.20 -4.69
CA ASN A 31 12.02 -9.04 -3.97
C ASN A 31 12.27 -8.60 -2.52
N LEU A 32 13.32 -9.12 -1.87
CA LEU A 32 13.73 -8.68 -0.55
C LEU A 32 14.12 -7.20 -0.54
N LEU A 33 14.94 -6.78 -1.50
CA LEU A 33 15.30 -5.38 -1.64
C LEU A 33 14.05 -4.51 -1.84
N ILE A 34 13.13 -4.90 -2.72
CA ILE A 34 11.88 -4.16 -2.95
C ILE A 34 11.05 -4.06 -1.67
N ALA A 35 10.86 -5.17 -0.95
CA ALA A 35 10.10 -5.18 0.29
C ALA A 35 10.76 -4.27 1.34
N VAL A 36 12.07 -4.44 1.59
CA VAL A 36 12.81 -3.62 2.55
C VAL A 36 12.79 -2.14 2.17
N SER A 37 13.09 -1.80 0.91
CA SER A 37 13.04 -0.42 0.43
C SER A 37 11.65 0.18 0.60
N SER A 38 10.61 -0.62 0.38
CA SER A 38 9.23 -0.17 0.54
C SER A 38 8.88 0.11 2.00
N TYR A 39 9.24 -0.79 2.91
CA TYR A 39 9.05 -0.58 4.34
C TYR A 39 9.84 0.63 4.85
N VAL A 40 11.07 0.84 4.38
CA VAL A 40 11.84 2.06 4.68
C VAL A 40 11.12 3.31 4.17
N PHE A 41 10.58 3.27 2.95
CA PHE A 41 9.87 4.40 2.35
C PHE A 41 8.64 4.84 3.16
N TYR A 42 7.79 3.91 3.63
CA TYR A 42 6.65 4.25 4.50
C TYR A 42 7.06 4.54 5.93
N GLY A 43 8.03 3.80 6.46
CA GLY A 43 8.53 3.99 7.82
C GLY A 43 9.16 5.36 8.03
N TRP A 44 9.61 5.99 6.95
CA TRP A 44 10.08 7.38 6.93
C TRP A 44 9.03 8.40 7.35
N TRP A 45 7.75 8.08 7.16
CA TRP A 45 6.66 8.92 7.63
C TRP A 45 6.33 8.61 9.09
N ASP A 46 5.99 7.36 9.38
CA ASP A 46 5.84 6.87 10.75
C ASP A 46 5.91 5.34 10.77
N TRP A 47 6.91 4.82 11.50
CA TRP A 47 7.21 3.40 11.60
C TRP A 47 6.10 2.57 12.26
N ARG A 48 5.24 3.18 13.10
CA ARG A 48 4.16 2.47 13.80
C ARG A 48 3.16 1.84 12.82
N PHE A 49 2.93 2.50 11.69
CA PHE A 49 1.97 2.02 10.70
C PHE A 49 2.52 0.91 9.79
N LEU A 50 3.82 0.60 9.86
CA LEU A 50 4.36 -0.60 9.22
C LEU A 50 3.72 -1.87 9.78
N PHE A 51 3.28 -1.84 11.05
CA PHE A 51 2.54 -2.93 11.65
C PHE A 51 1.21 -3.19 10.93
N LEU A 52 0.50 -2.15 10.47
CA LEU A 52 -0.76 -2.31 9.74
C LEU A 52 -0.54 -2.99 8.39
N ILE A 53 0.49 -2.56 7.64
CA ILE A 53 0.86 -3.16 6.36
C ILE A 53 1.23 -4.64 6.57
N LEU A 54 2.08 -4.93 7.56
CA LEU A 54 2.51 -6.29 7.85
C LEU A 54 1.34 -7.17 8.30
N PHE A 55 0.48 -6.66 9.18
CA PHE A 55 -0.68 -7.40 9.67
C PHE A 55 -1.68 -7.69 8.56
N SER A 56 -2.06 -6.68 7.76
CA SER A 56 -2.95 -6.87 6.60
C SER A 56 -2.35 -7.87 5.60
N SER A 57 -1.03 -7.75 5.33
CA SER A 57 -0.32 -8.71 4.47
C SER A 57 -0.37 -10.14 5.02
N LEU A 58 -0.10 -10.33 6.31
CA LEU A 58 -0.09 -11.65 6.93
C LEU A 58 -1.50 -12.28 6.95
N LEU A 59 -2.50 -11.47 7.30
CA LEU A 59 -3.89 -11.89 7.32
C LEU A 59 -4.34 -12.38 5.93
N ASP A 60 -4.16 -11.55 4.90
CA ASP A 60 -4.66 -11.88 3.57
C ASP A 60 -3.83 -12.95 2.87
N TYR A 61 -2.54 -13.03 3.15
CA TYR A 61 -1.70 -14.16 2.73
C TYR A 61 -2.22 -15.49 3.29
N THR A 62 -2.46 -15.54 4.61
CA THR A 62 -2.93 -16.76 5.27
C THR A 62 -4.35 -17.14 4.86
N ILE A 63 -5.24 -16.15 4.67
CA ILE A 63 -6.59 -16.36 4.12
C ILE A 63 -6.51 -16.90 2.70
N GLY A 64 -5.67 -16.33 1.83
CA GLY A 64 -5.46 -16.82 0.47
C GLY A 64 -5.03 -18.30 0.44
N LEU A 65 -4.07 -18.68 1.28
CA LEU A 65 -3.65 -20.08 1.39
C LEU A 65 -4.78 -21.00 1.89
N LYS A 66 -5.51 -20.60 2.93
CA LYS A 66 -6.66 -21.36 3.46
C LYS A 66 -7.78 -21.50 2.43
N LEU A 67 -8.03 -20.47 1.63
CA LEU A 67 -8.98 -20.51 0.54
C LEU A 67 -8.58 -21.51 -0.56
N LYS A 68 -7.30 -21.84 -0.74
CA LYS A 68 -6.91 -22.91 -1.68
C LYS A 68 -7.27 -24.30 -1.17
N SER A 69 -7.05 -24.57 0.12
CA SER A 69 -7.29 -25.89 0.70
C SER A 69 -8.74 -26.15 1.09
N GLU A 70 -9.56 -25.11 1.26
CA GLU A 70 -10.95 -25.26 1.70
C GLU A 70 -11.91 -25.40 0.52
N GLU A 71 -12.64 -26.52 0.49
CA GLU A 71 -13.64 -26.81 -0.54
C GLU A 71 -15.06 -26.40 -0.12
N LYS A 72 -15.36 -26.37 1.19
CA LYS A 72 -16.71 -26.08 1.67
C LYS A 72 -17.09 -24.62 1.38
N PRO A 73 -18.15 -24.35 0.59
CA PRO A 73 -18.50 -22.98 0.18
C PRO A 73 -18.77 -22.03 1.35
N SER A 74 -19.40 -22.50 2.43
CA SER A 74 -19.70 -21.67 3.59
C SER A 74 -18.45 -21.22 4.34
N LYS A 75 -17.45 -22.10 4.50
CA LYS A 75 -16.18 -21.77 5.13
C LYS A 75 -15.34 -20.84 4.27
N ARG A 76 -15.30 -21.07 2.95
CA ARG A 76 -14.65 -20.14 2.01
C ARG A 76 -15.25 -18.74 2.09
N LYS A 77 -16.59 -18.65 2.14
CA LYS A 77 -17.31 -17.38 2.28
C LYS A 77 -16.99 -16.70 3.60
N ALA A 78 -16.92 -17.45 4.71
CA ALA A 78 -16.50 -16.91 6.00
C ALA A 78 -15.07 -16.35 5.97
N LEU A 79 -14.11 -17.08 5.37
CA LEU A 79 -12.73 -16.61 5.20
C LEU A 79 -12.65 -15.30 4.41
N LEU A 80 -13.41 -15.20 3.32
CA LEU A 80 -13.50 -13.97 2.53
C LEU A 80 -14.08 -12.81 3.37
N TRP A 81 -15.16 -13.05 4.11
CA TRP A 81 -15.75 -12.02 4.97
C TRP A 81 -14.81 -11.57 6.07
N VAL A 82 -13.99 -12.45 6.64
CA VAL A 82 -12.95 -12.05 7.60
C VAL A 82 -11.97 -11.06 6.95
N SER A 83 -11.47 -11.37 5.74
CA SER A 83 -10.58 -10.45 5.00
C SER A 83 -11.26 -9.10 4.73
N ILE A 84 -12.50 -9.11 4.24
CA ILE A 84 -13.28 -7.91 3.94
C ILE A 84 -13.49 -7.06 5.20
N CYS A 85 -14.01 -7.66 6.27
CA CYS A 85 -14.34 -6.95 7.50
C CYS A 85 -13.10 -6.36 8.17
N VAL A 86 -11.97 -7.07 8.18
CA VAL A 86 -10.75 -6.56 8.83
C VAL A 86 -10.13 -5.43 8.02
N ASN A 87 -9.98 -5.59 6.70
CA ASN A 87 -9.38 -4.55 5.86
C ASN A 87 -10.25 -3.29 5.76
N LEU A 88 -11.55 -3.45 5.52
CA LEU A 88 -12.48 -2.31 5.51
C LEU A 88 -12.69 -1.74 6.92
N GLY A 89 -12.57 -2.57 7.96
CA GLY A 89 -12.60 -2.14 9.35
C GLY A 89 -11.44 -1.20 9.67
N PHE A 90 -10.20 -1.55 9.30
CA PHE A 90 -9.07 -0.63 9.46
C PHE A 90 -9.21 0.62 8.61
N LEU A 91 -9.58 0.47 7.34
CA LEU A 91 -9.76 1.63 6.46
C LEU A 91 -10.84 2.58 7.01
N GLY A 92 -11.97 2.04 7.46
CA GLY A 92 -13.06 2.81 8.06
C GLY A 92 -12.64 3.47 9.37
N PHE A 93 -11.98 2.73 10.26
CA PHE A 93 -11.47 3.24 11.52
C PHE A 93 -10.53 4.42 11.30
N PHE A 94 -9.41 4.22 10.59
CA PHE A 94 -8.41 5.28 10.41
C PHE A 94 -8.91 6.47 9.60
N LYS A 95 -9.86 6.27 8.68
CA LYS A 95 -10.40 7.35 7.83
C LYS A 95 -11.45 8.20 8.53
N TYR A 96 -12.29 7.59 9.37
CA TYR A 96 -13.45 8.27 9.94
C TYR A 96 -13.37 8.48 11.46
N TYR A 97 -12.35 7.97 12.15
CA TYR A 97 -12.24 8.07 13.61
C TYR A 97 -12.37 9.51 14.12
N ASN A 98 -11.55 10.44 13.60
CA ASN A 98 -11.60 11.84 14.04
C ASN A 98 -12.97 12.46 13.76
N PHE A 99 -13.53 12.25 12.56
CA PHE A 99 -14.87 12.73 12.21
C PHE A 99 -15.96 12.23 13.18
N PHE A 100 -15.95 10.94 13.53
CA PHE A 100 -16.94 10.37 14.46
C PHE A 100 -16.77 10.94 15.88
N VAL A 101 -15.54 11.08 16.32
CA VAL A 101 -15.20 11.64 17.62
C VAL A 101 -15.65 13.10 17.72
N ASP A 102 -15.31 13.92 16.71
CA ASP A 102 -15.68 15.33 16.65
C ASP A 102 -17.21 15.49 16.62
N SER A 103 -17.90 14.68 15.81
CA SER A 103 -19.37 14.68 15.73
C SER A 103 -20.04 14.27 17.05
N LEU A 104 -19.45 13.33 17.80
CA LEU A 104 -19.94 12.92 19.11
C LEU A 104 -19.75 14.03 20.14
N ILE A 105 -18.57 14.67 20.19
CA ILE A 105 -18.32 15.81 21.08
C ILE A 105 -19.32 16.93 20.79
N GLU A 106 -19.51 17.29 19.51
CA GLU A 106 -20.48 18.31 19.09
C GLU A 106 -21.91 17.95 19.51
N SER A 107 -22.33 16.70 19.30
CA SER A 107 -23.66 16.23 19.70
C SER A 107 -23.88 16.33 21.22
N PHE A 108 -22.90 15.95 22.04
CA PHE A 108 -23.05 16.00 23.51
C PHE A 108 -22.95 17.42 24.07
N THR A 109 -22.10 18.27 23.49
CA THR A 109 -22.08 19.71 23.84
C THR A 109 -23.40 20.40 23.48
N PHE A 110 -24.06 20.00 22.38
CA PHE A 110 -25.41 20.46 22.04
C PHE A 110 -26.47 20.05 23.08
N PHE A 111 -26.33 18.87 23.70
CA PHE A 111 -27.18 18.42 24.81
C PHE A 111 -26.76 18.96 26.20
N GLY A 112 -25.82 19.92 26.27
CA GLY A 112 -25.46 20.63 27.49
C GLY A 112 -24.47 19.91 28.41
N SER A 113 -23.77 18.88 27.94
CA SER A 113 -22.70 18.21 28.68
C SER A 113 -21.35 18.43 28.00
N GLU A 114 -20.42 19.09 28.68
CA GLU A 114 -19.04 19.22 28.22
C GLU A 114 -18.32 17.87 28.38
N LEU A 115 -18.34 17.08 27.31
CA LEU A 115 -17.58 15.84 27.22
C LEU A 115 -16.14 16.16 26.80
N SER A 116 -15.27 16.36 27.79
CA SER A 116 -13.81 16.37 27.58
C SER A 116 -13.29 14.94 27.42
N ILE A 117 -13.63 14.31 26.29
CA ILE A 117 -13.05 13.02 25.93
C ILE A 117 -11.57 13.27 25.61
N ASN A 118 -10.67 12.54 26.27
CA ASN A 118 -9.27 12.52 25.89
C ASN A 118 -9.14 11.66 24.61
N THR A 119 -9.23 12.31 23.45
CA THR A 119 -9.29 11.64 22.16
C THR A 119 -7.90 11.31 21.65
N LEU A 120 -7.79 10.20 20.92
CA LEU A 120 -6.58 9.94 20.15
C LEU A 120 -6.68 10.74 18.85
N ASN A 121 -5.82 11.74 18.63
CA ASN A 121 -5.69 12.32 17.30
C ASN A 121 -5.03 11.31 16.37
N ILE A 122 -5.85 10.50 15.69
CA ILE A 122 -5.36 9.43 14.82
C ILE A 122 -4.92 10.06 13.50
N ILE A 123 -3.63 9.92 13.21
CA ILE A 123 -3.07 10.35 11.92
C ILE A 123 -3.35 9.25 10.88
N LEU A 124 -3.94 9.62 9.75
CA LEU A 124 -4.28 8.70 8.67
C LEU A 124 -2.99 8.10 8.07
N PRO A 125 -2.83 6.76 8.05
CA PRO A 125 -1.63 6.15 7.48
C PRO A 125 -1.53 6.39 5.98
N VAL A 126 -0.38 6.87 5.54
CA VAL A 126 -0.12 7.09 4.11
C VAL A 126 -0.28 5.76 3.37
N GLY A 127 -1.16 5.76 2.36
CA GLY A 127 -1.36 4.61 1.49
C GLY A 127 -2.29 3.51 2.04
N ILE A 128 -2.98 3.74 3.17
CA ILE A 128 -3.92 2.75 3.75
C ILE A 128 -4.92 2.20 2.74
N SER A 129 -5.53 3.07 1.95
CA SER A 129 -6.49 2.64 0.93
C SER A 129 -5.84 1.72 -0.10
N PHE A 130 -4.61 2.00 -0.53
CA PHE A 130 -3.96 1.25 -1.59
C PHE A 130 -3.63 -0.18 -1.18
N TYR A 131 -2.93 -0.39 -0.06
CA TYR A 131 -2.64 -1.76 0.38
C TYR A 131 -3.92 -2.51 0.75
N THR A 132 -4.90 -1.84 1.37
CA THR A 132 -6.21 -2.45 1.68
C THR A 132 -6.89 -2.96 0.42
N PHE A 133 -6.98 -2.16 -0.64
CA PHE A 133 -7.64 -2.62 -1.87
C PHE A 133 -6.80 -3.64 -2.66
N GLN A 134 -5.46 -3.56 -2.60
CA GLN A 134 -4.58 -4.56 -3.21
C GLN A 134 -4.72 -5.93 -2.55
N THR A 135 -4.71 -6.00 -1.22
CA THR A 135 -4.84 -7.27 -0.50
C THR A 135 -6.26 -7.83 -0.58
N LEU A 136 -7.29 -6.97 -0.59
CA LEU A 136 -8.66 -7.38 -0.88
C LEU A 136 -8.82 -7.92 -2.31
N SER A 137 -8.20 -7.28 -3.31
CA SER A 137 -8.20 -7.81 -4.68
C SER A 137 -7.62 -9.22 -4.71
N TYR A 138 -6.57 -9.49 -3.95
CA TYR A 138 -5.99 -10.83 -3.85
C TYR A 138 -6.96 -11.85 -3.26
N THR A 139 -7.55 -11.59 -2.08
CA THR A 139 -8.44 -12.57 -1.43
C THR A 139 -9.73 -12.78 -2.22
N ILE A 140 -10.28 -11.74 -2.85
CA ILE A 140 -11.45 -11.82 -3.74
C ILE A 140 -11.13 -12.64 -4.99
N ASP A 141 -9.99 -12.38 -5.65
CA ASP A 141 -9.62 -13.12 -6.88
C ASP A 141 -9.31 -14.60 -6.57
N VAL A 142 -8.67 -14.89 -5.42
CA VAL A 142 -8.44 -16.27 -4.95
C VAL A 142 -9.76 -16.97 -4.58
N TYR A 143 -10.67 -16.27 -3.90
CA TYR A 143 -12.00 -16.82 -3.59
C TYR A 143 -12.76 -17.20 -4.86
N ASN A 144 -12.75 -16.30 -5.86
CA ASN A 144 -13.37 -16.47 -7.18
C ASN A 144 -12.61 -17.41 -8.12
N ARG A 145 -11.50 -18.02 -7.67
CA ARG A 145 -10.64 -18.91 -8.47
C ARG A 145 -10.09 -18.26 -9.75
N LYS A 146 -9.92 -16.94 -9.75
CA LYS A 146 -9.27 -16.18 -10.84
C LYS A 146 -7.75 -16.11 -10.67
N LEU A 147 -7.27 -16.31 -9.46
CA LEU A 147 -5.86 -16.28 -9.09
C LEU A 147 -5.54 -17.46 -8.17
N GLU A 148 -4.43 -18.15 -8.44
CA GLU A 148 -3.89 -19.09 -7.46
C GLU A 148 -3.12 -18.32 -6.37
N PRO A 149 -3.33 -18.64 -5.08
CA PRO A 149 -2.63 -17.97 -4.01
C PRO A 149 -1.14 -18.32 -4.04
N THR A 150 -0.30 -17.30 -3.82
CA THR A 150 1.15 -17.47 -3.78
C THR A 150 1.58 -18.16 -2.49
N LYS A 151 2.60 -19.02 -2.58
CA LYS A 151 3.27 -19.65 -1.43
C LYS A 151 4.54 -18.90 -1.01
N ASP A 152 4.89 -17.83 -1.72
CA ASP A 152 6.05 -17.00 -1.44
C ASP A 152 5.60 -15.75 -0.70
N PHE A 153 5.72 -15.79 0.63
CA PHE A 153 5.35 -14.66 1.48
C PHE A 153 6.17 -13.40 1.16
N LEU A 154 7.43 -13.54 0.72
CA LEU A 154 8.26 -12.40 0.37
C LEU A 154 7.76 -11.71 -0.91
N ALA A 155 7.41 -12.50 -1.92
CA ALA A 155 6.79 -11.97 -3.14
C ALA A 155 5.45 -11.27 -2.82
N PHE A 156 4.65 -11.86 -1.94
CA PHE A 156 3.40 -11.27 -1.48
C PHE A 156 3.63 -9.94 -0.75
N MET A 157 4.55 -9.88 0.22
CA MET A 157 4.88 -8.64 0.91
C MET A 157 5.43 -7.57 -0.05
N ALA A 158 6.29 -7.95 -1.00
CA ALA A 158 6.82 -7.01 -1.98
C ALA A 158 5.72 -6.46 -2.90
N PHE A 159 4.73 -7.29 -3.24
CA PHE A 159 3.51 -6.87 -3.96
C PHE A 159 2.69 -5.86 -3.15
N VAL A 160 2.33 -6.21 -1.91
CA VAL A 160 1.47 -5.37 -1.06
C VAL A 160 2.14 -4.06 -0.69
N SER A 161 3.45 -4.06 -0.48
CA SER A 161 4.17 -2.86 -0.01
C SER A 161 4.75 -2.01 -1.15
N PHE A 162 4.61 -2.37 -2.43
CA PHE A 162 5.39 -1.74 -3.51
C PHE A 162 5.32 -0.18 -3.54
N PHE A 163 6.40 0.48 -3.07
CA PHE A 163 6.44 1.94 -2.87
C PHE A 163 6.18 2.82 -4.08
N PRO A 164 6.54 2.45 -5.32
CA PRO A 164 6.25 3.28 -6.47
C PRO A 164 4.76 3.49 -6.70
N GLN A 165 3.92 2.57 -6.20
CA GLN A 165 2.49 2.56 -6.48
C GLN A 165 1.63 3.00 -5.29
N LEU A 166 1.98 2.62 -4.08
CA LEU A 166 1.06 2.62 -2.93
C LEU A 166 0.65 4.00 -2.41
N VAL A 167 1.27 5.08 -2.88
CA VAL A 167 0.92 6.45 -2.44
C VAL A 167 0.08 7.20 -3.47
N ALA A 168 0.24 6.91 -4.76
CA ALA A 168 -0.39 7.70 -5.84
C ALA A 168 -0.60 6.96 -7.18
N GLY A 169 -0.27 5.66 -7.26
CA GLY A 169 -0.48 4.88 -8.48
C GLY A 169 -1.94 4.39 -8.61
N PRO A 170 -2.39 3.91 -9.77
CA PRO A 170 -3.68 3.22 -9.87
C PRO A 170 -3.71 2.01 -8.93
N ILE A 171 -4.87 1.65 -8.39
CA ILE A 171 -5.01 0.43 -7.58
C ILE A 171 -4.85 -0.77 -8.51
N GLU A 172 -3.72 -1.46 -8.42
CA GLU A 172 -3.45 -2.65 -9.25
C GLU A 172 -4.12 -3.88 -8.69
N ARG A 173 -4.58 -4.74 -9.59
CA ARG A 173 -5.12 -6.05 -9.23
C ARG A 173 -3.99 -7.05 -8.98
N ALA A 174 -4.19 -7.90 -7.98
CA ALA A 174 -3.24 -8.96 -7.65
C ALA A 174 -2.93 -9.86 -8.86
N THR A 175 -3.94 -10.14 -9.68
CA THR A 175 -3.82 -10.95 -10.90
C THR A 175 -2.83 -10.37 -11.92
N ASN A 176 -2.61 -9.04 -11.93
CA ASN A 176 -1.68 -8.39 -12.86
C ASN A 176 -0.28 -8.21 -12.28
N LEU A 177 -0.20 -7.74 -11.03
CA LEU A 177 1.06 -7.29 -10.44
C LEU A 177 1.81 -8.41 -9.72
N LEU A 178 1.10 -9.27 -8.97
CA LEU A 178 1.74 -10.33 -8.18
C LEU A 178 2.56 -11.32 -9.05
N PRO A 179 2.11 -11.77 -10.24
CA PRO A 179 2.91 -12.65 -11.09
C PRO A 179 4.26 -12.05 -11.51
N GLN A 180 4.36 -10.73 -11.64
CA GLN A 180 5.61 -10.04 -11.98
C GLN A 180 6.68 -10.17 -10.88
N PHE A 181 6.27 -10.57 -9.67
CA PHE A 181 7.19 -10.89 -8.59
C PHE A 181 7.91 -12.25 -8.74
N HIS A 182 7.44 -13.08 -9.68
CA HIS A 182 7.94 -14.42 -9.96
C HIS A 182 8.71 -14.53 -11.29
N VAL A 183 8.63 -13.51 -12.14
CA VAL A 183 9.30 -13.49 -13.45
C VAL A 183 10.70 -12.87 -13.31
N LYS A 184 11.67 -13.42 -14.05
CA LYS A 184 13.00 -12.86 -14.17
C LYS A 184 12.93 -11.48 -14.84
N ARG A 185 13.53 -10.47 -14.21
CA ARG A 185 13.57 -9.10 -14.74
C ARG A 185 14.84 -8.90 -15.53
N GLU A 186 14.71 -8.25 -16.68
CA GLU A 186 15.84 -7.93 -17.55
C GLU A 186 15.97 -6.43 -17.67
N PHE A 187 17.22 -5.96 -17.62
CA PHE A 187 17.49 -4.54 -17.75
C PHE A 187 17.34 -4.15 -19.21
N VAL A 188 16.35 -3.31 -19.49
CA VAL A 188 16.14 -2.73 -20.82
C VAL A 188 16.40 -1.22 -20.70
N TYR A 189 17.52 -0.76 -21.28
CA TYR A 189 17.95 0.64 -21.20
C TYR A 189 16.85 1.63 -21.61
N LYS A 190 16.09 1.30 -22.67
CA LYS A 190 14.95 2.11 -23.14
C LYS A 190 13.91 2.36 -22.05
N ASN A 191 13.56 1.33 -21.26
CA ASN A 191 12.60 1.46 -20.16
C ASN A 191 13.11 2.37 -19.04
N ALA A 192 14.42 2.32 -18.76
CA ALA A 192 15.05 3.21 -17.77
C ALA A 192 15.01 4.68 -18.23
N VAL A 193 15.32 4.94 -19.50
CA VAL A 193 15.24 6.29 -20.09
C VAL A 193 13.80 6.81 -20.10
N ASP A 194 12.84 5.99 -20.51
CA ASP A 194 11.43 6.38 -20.54
C ASP A 194 10.87 6.60 -19.13
N GLY A 195 11.29 5.80 -18.14
CA GLY A 195 10.98 6.02 -16.73
C GLY A 195 11.52 7.34 -16.20
N LEU A 196 12.77 7.69 -16.52
CA LEU A 196 13.37 8.96 -16.12
C LEU A 196 12.66 10.15 -16.77
N ARG A 197 12.30 10.05 -18.06
CA ARG A 197 11.49 11.07 -18.76
C ARG A 197 10.15 11.30 -18.07
N GLN A 198 9.45 10.22 -17.70
CA GLN A 198 8.18 10.32 -16.98
C GLN A 198 8.34 10.96 -15.60
N ALA A 199 9.40 10.59 -14.86
CA ALA A 199 9.70 11.19 -13.56
C ALA A 199 9.98 12.70 -13.66
N LEU A 200 10.81 13.12 -14.62
CA LEU A 200 11.12 14.53 -14.86
C LEU A 200 9.87 15.33 -15.25
N TRP A 201 9.05 14.78 -16.16
CA TRP A 201 7.81 15.43 -16.58
C TRP A 201 6.77 15.51 -15.46
N GLY A 202 6.66 14.45 -14.65
CA GLY A 202 5.83 14.43 -13.45
C GLY A 202 6.27 15.46 -12.42
N LEU A 203 7.58 15.60 -12.20
CA LEU A 203 8.15 16.59 -11.28
C LEU A 203 7.85 18.01 -11.74
N PHE A 204 8.02 18.31 -13.03
CA PHE A 204 7.67 19.61 -13.59
C PHE A 204 6.19 19.93 -13.39
N LYS A 205 5.29 19.01 -13.75
CA LYS A 205 3.85 19.18 -13.54
C LYS A 205 3.49 19.41 -12.08
N LYS A 206 4.16 18.71 -11.16
CA LYS A 206 3.91 18.84 -9.72
C LYS A 206 4.37 20.19 -9.18
N VAL A 207 5.66 20.50 -9.35
CA VAL A 207 6.31 21.66 -8.71
C VAL A 207 5.99 22.97 -9.42
N VAL A 208 5.94 22.98 -10.75
CA VAL A 208 5.76 24.21 -11.53
C VAL A 208 4.29 24.52 -11.77
N ILE A 209 3.47 23.52 -12.07
CA ILE A 209 2.05 23.76 -12.39
C ILE A 209 1.19 23.59 -11.13
N ALA A 210 1.12 22.38 -10.58
CA ALA A 210 0.15 22.06 -9.54
C ALA A 210 0.37 22.85 -8.24
N ASP A 211 1.62 22.98 -7.78
CA ASP A 211 1.91 23.68 -6.52
C ASP A 211 1.67 25.21 -6.65
N ASN A 212 1.88 25.81 -7.84
CA ASN A 212 1.51 27.21 -8.09
C ASN A 212 0.00 27.40 -8.27
N CYS A 213 -0.72 26.45 -8.86
CA CYS A 213 -2.19 26.54 -8.91
C CYS A 213 -2.80 26.37 -7.51
N ALA A 214 -2.19 25.55 -6.65
CA ALA A 214 -2.66 25.30 -5.29
C ALA A 214 -2.69 26.56 -4.42
N THR A 215 -1.79 27.53 -4.66
CA THR A 215 -1.82 28.80 -3.92
C THR A 215 -3.08 29.62 -4.18
N TYR A 216 -3.72 29.46 -5.34
CA TYR A 216 -4.96 30.14 -5.68
C TYR A 216 -6.20 29.31 -5.34
N ALA A 217 -6.12 27.99 -5.50
CA ALA A 217 -7.25 27.09 -5.25
C ALA A 217 -7.52 26.86 -3.76
N ASN A 218 -6.51 27.04 -2.90
CA ASN A 218 -6.63 26.85 -1.45
C ASN A 218 -6.77 28.18 -0.68
N MET A 219 -6.91 29.31 -1.38
CA MET A 219 -7.33 30.60 -0.79
C MET A 219 -8.84 30.59 -0.56
#